data_AF-A0A1Z9AMY0-F1
#
_entry.id   AF-A0A1Z9AMY0-F1
#
_cell.length_a   1.000
_cell.length_b   1.000
_cell.length_c   1.000
_cell.angle_alpha   90.00
_cell.angle_beta   90.00
_cell.angle_gamma   90.00
#
_symmetry.space_group_name_H-M   'P 1'
#
loop_
_entity.id
_entity.type
_entity.pdbx_description
1 polymer ?
#
loop_
_entity_poly.entity_id
_entity_poly.type
_entity_poly.pdbx_seq_one_letter_code
_entity_poly.pdbx_strand_id
1 'polypeptide(L)'
;MNQYYGTGRRKTAKARVFMSLGDGSIEVNDQPLDEYFGRETARMVVRQPLELVDLAERFTVRVTVKGGGGFGQAGAIRHGITRALMEYDESLRPTLRQAGYVTRDARSVERKKVGLRKARKKPQFSKR
;
A
#
# COMPACT_ATOMS: atom_id res chain seq x y z
N MET A 1 6.52 21.95 -12.69
CA MET A 1 5.80 20.68 -12.90
C MET A 1 5.13 20.30 -11.59
N ASN A 2 3.80 20.29 -11.54
CA ASN A 2 3.07 19.92 -10.33
C ASN A 2 3.16 18.41 -10.15
N GLN A 3 3.84 17.97 -9.09
CA GLN A 3 3.91 16.57 -8.65
C GLN A 3 3.21 16.47 -7.30
N TYR A 4 2.27 15.55 -7.19
CA TYR A 4 1.57 15.24 -5.95
C TYR A 4 2.30 14.12 -5.22
N TYR A 5 2.48 14.27 -3.92
CA TYR A 5 3.36 13.40 -3.14
C TYR A 5 2.58 12.60 -2.08
N GLY A 6 2.70 11.28 -2.18
CA GLY A 6 2.04 10.35 -1.29
C GLY A 6 3.03 9.50 -0.50
N THR A 7 2.80 9.32 0.81
CA THR A 7 3.58 8.37 1.63
C THR A 7 2.74 7.21 2.12
N GLY A 8 3.17 6.00 1.77
CA GLY A 8 2.50 4.76 2.11
C GLY A 8 3.27 3.93 3.13
N ARG A 9 2.60 3.34 4.12
CA ARG A 9 3.25 2.41 5.08
C ARG A 9 2.32 1.27 5.45
N ARG A 10 2.82 0.03 5.37
CA ARG A 10 2.10 -1.17 5.84
C ARG A 10 3.08 -2.21 6.35
N LYS A 11 2.84 -2.72 7.57
CA LYS A 11 3.81 -3.58 8.29
C LYS A 11 5.20 -2.89 8.31
N THR A 12 6.19 -3.49 7.66
CA THR A 12 7.56 -2.97 7.51
C THR A 12 7.82 -2.27 6.18
N ALA A 13 6.88 -2.32 5.23
CA ALA A 13 7.02 -1.71 3.92
C ALA A 13 6.76 -0.19 3.98
N LYS A 14 7.61 0.58 3.29
CA LYS A 14 7.49 2.03 3.12
C LYS A 14 7.50 2.33 1.62
N ALA A 15 6.50 3.09 1.17
CA ALA A 15 6.33 3.53 -0.20
C ALA A 15 6.35 5.06 -0.27
N ARG A 16 7.07 5.60 -1.25
CA ARG A 16 7.03 6.99 -1.67
C ARG A 16 6.41 7.01 -3.05
N VAL A 17 5.32 7.75 -3.21
CA VAL A 17 4.53 7.82 -4.43
C VAL A 17 4.63 9.24 -4.96
N PHE A 18 5.02 9.36 -6.21
CA PHE A 18 5.01 10.60 -6.97
C PHE A 18 3.97 10.45 -8.06
N MET A 19 2.99 11.34 -8.07
CA MET A 19 1.87 11.32 -9.00
C MET A 19 1.90 12.60 -9.84
N SER A 20 1.77 12.45 -11.15
CA SER A 20 1.71 13.56 -12.11
C SER A 20 0.61 13.27 -13.13
N LEU A 21 0.07 14.32 -13.75
CA LEU A 21 -0.88 14.17 -14.85
C LEU A 21 -0.18 13.50 -16.04
N GLY A 22 -0.82 12.50 -16.65
CA GLY A 22 -0.22 11.70 -17.72
C GLY A 22 -1.13 10.60 -18.24
N ASP A 23 -0.55 9.47 -18.60
CA ASP A 23 -1.13 8.41 -19.45
C ASP A 23 -1.63 7.16 -18.70
N GLY A 24 -1.68 7.20 -17.36
CA GLY A 24 -2.09 6.06 -16.55
C GLY A 24 -0.99 5.03 -16.28
N SER A 25 0.26 5.30 -16.68
CA SER A 25 1.39 4.40 -16.43
C SER A 25 1.75 4.33 -14.95
N ILE A 26 1.97 3.11 -14.44
CA ILE A 26 2.37 2.86 -13.05
C ILE A 26 3.70 2.12 -13.04
N GLU A 27 4.73 2.78 -12.50
CA GLU A 27 6.09 2.24 -12.35
C GLU A 27 6.44 2.07 -10.87
N VAL A 28 7.06 0.93 -10.53
CA VAL A 28 7.53 0.62 -9.19
C VAL A 28 9.01 0.26 -9.25
N ASN A 29 9.86 1.08 -8.61
CA ASN A 29 11.32 0.92 -8.62
C ASN A 29 11.89 0.73 -10.04
N ASP A 30 11.48 1.61 -10.96
CA ASP A 30 11.92 1.63 -12.37
C ASP A 30 11.52 0.38 -13.19
N GLN A 31 10.57 -0.41 -12.68
CA GLN A 31 9.95 -1.53 -13.38
C GLN A 31 8.44 -1.31 -13.56
N PRO A 32 7.83 -1.81 -14.64
CA PRO A 32 6.38 -1.74 -14.81
C PRO A 32 5.66 -2.56 -13.72
N LEU A 33 4.45 -2.14 -13.36
CA LEU A 33 3.64 -2.78 -12.31
C LEU A 33 3.48 -4.30 -12.53
N ASP A 34 3.37 -4.72 -13.80
CA ASP A 34 3.18 -6.12 -14.20
C ASP A 34 4.41 -7.00 -13.96
N GLU A 35 5.61 -6.44 -14.17
CA GLU A 35 6.87 -7.16 -13.95
C GLU A 35 7.22 -7.20 -12.45
N TYR A 36 7.00 -6.09 -11.74
CA TYR A 36 7.31 -6.01 -10.32
C TYR A 36 6.42 -6.93 -9.47
N PHE A 37 5.13 -6.97 -9.78
CA PHE A 37 4.17 -7.83 -9.09
C PHE A 37 3.77 -9.02 -9.97
N GLY A 38 4.45 -10.15 -9.80
CA GLY A 38 4.07 -11.39 -10.50
C GLY A 38 2.69 -11.98 -10.13
N ARG A 39 1.95 -11.39 -9.18
CA ARG A 39 0.57 -11.81 -8.83
C ARG A 39 -0.42 -10.72 -9.19
N GLU A 40 -1.46 -11.09 -9.93
CA GLU A 40 -2.52 -10.18 -10.35
C GLU A 40 -3.24 -9.50 -9.18
N THR A 41 -3.52 -10.24 -8.11
CA THR A 41 -4.15 -9.70 -6.90
C THR A 41 -3.38 -8.54 -6.27
N ALA A 42 -2.05 -8.52 -6.38
CA ALA A 42 -1.25 -7.40 -5.87
C ALA A 42 -1.38 -6.17 -6.77
N ARG A 43 -1.49 -6.35 -8.09
CA ARG A 43 -1.72 -5.27 -9.07
C ARG A 43 -3.07 -4.62 -8.86
N MET A 44 -4.13 -5.43 -8.70
CA MET A 44 -5.49 -4.94 -8.42
C MET A 44 -5.52 -4.06 -7.16
N VAL A 45 -4.84 -4.48 -6.09
CA VAL A 45 -4.79 -3.71 -4.83
C VAL A 45 -4.14 -2.34 -5.02
N VAL A 46 -3.17 -2.20 -5.92
CA VAL A 46 -2.53 -0.91 -6.22
C VAL A 46 -3.48 0.01 -7.00
N ARG A 47 -4.29 -0.54 -7.91
CA ARG A 47 -5.21 0.22 -8.79
C ARG A 47 -6.52 0.64 -8.12
N GLN A 48 -6.98 -0.10 -7.11
CA GLN A 48 -8.20 0.19 -6.32
C GLN A 48 -8.53 1.67 -6.06
N PRO A 49 -7.62 2.50 -5.51
CA PRO A 49 -7.94 3.90 -5.19
C PRO A 49 -8.09 4.78 -6.44
N LEU A 50 -7.46 4.43 -7.56
CA LEU A 50 -7.59 5.14 -8.83
C LEU A 50 -8.87 4.74 -9.57
N GLU A 51 -9.20 3.45 -9.53
CA GLU A 51 -10.45 2.91 -10.08
C GLU A 51 -11.67 3.47 -9.35
N LEU A 52 -11.59 3.62 -8.02
CA LEU A 52 -12.72 4.15 -7.23
C LEU A 52 -13.07 5.61 -7.54
N VAL A 53 -12.13 6.38 -8.06
CA VAL A 53 -12.34 7.78 -8.45
C VAL A 53 -12.42 7.96 -9.97
N ASP A 54 -12.37 6.87 -10.75
CA ASP A 54 -12.34 6.87 -12.21
C ASP A 54 -11.21 7.75 -12.81
N LEU A 55 -10.05 7.80 -12.16
CA LEU A 55 -8.88 8.59 -12.59
C LEU A 55 -7.68 7.71 -13.00
N ALA A 56 -7.90 6.42 -13.23
CA ALA A 56 -6.83 5.47 -13.56
C ALA A 56 -6.02 5.86 -14.81
N GLU A 57 -6.66 6.44 -15.82
CA GLU A 57 -6.02 6.78 -17.10
C GLU A 57 -5.40 8.18 -17.14
N ARG A 58 -5.63 9.00 -16.11
CA ARG A 58 -5.23 10.43 -16.11
C ARG A 58 -3.90 10.71 -15.41
N PHE A 59 -3.39 9.74 -14.65
CA PHE A 59 -2.23 9.95 -13.80
C PHE A 59 -1.13 8.94 -14.08
N THR A 60 0.07 9.46 -14.32
CA THR A 60 1.31 8.67 -14.27
C THR A 60 1.79 8.61 -12.82
N VAL A 61 2.07 7.41 -12.34
CA VAL A 61 2.45 7.15 -10.95
C VAL A 61 3.82 6.50 -10.90
N ARG A 62 4.79 7.19 -10.31
CA ARG A 62 6.15 6.66 -10.07
C ARG A 62 6.33 6.37 -8.59
N VAL A 63 6.70 5.14 -8.27
CA VAL A 63 6.74 4.67 -6.90
C VAL A 63 8.12 4.14 -6.54
N THR A 64 8.65 4.61 -5.41
CA THR A 64 9.82 3.99 -4.77
C THR A 64 9.38 3.23 -3.52
N VAL A 65 9.65 1.92 -3.46
CA VAL A 65 9.27 1.06 -2.33
C VAL A 65 10.46 0.32 -1.75
N LYS A 66 10.55 0.29 -0.42
CA LYS A 66 11.54 -0.49 0.31
C LYS A 66 10.93 -1.23 1.50
N GLY A 67 11.46 -2.42 1.78
CA GLY A 67 11.10 -3.27 2.91
C GLY A 67 9.80 -4.07 2.73
N GLY A 68 9.56 -4.99 3.68
CA GLY A 68 8.40 -5.89 3.65
C GLY A 68 8.49 -6.94 2.54
N GLY A 69 7.33 -7.44 2.10
CA GLY A 69 7.18 -8.31 0.93
C GLY A 69 6.02 -7.83 0.06
N GLY A 70 5.79 -8.47 -1.10
CA GLY A 70 4.90 -7.98 -2.16
C GLY A 70 3.53 -7.46 -1.69
N PHE A 71 2.77 -8.21 -0.89
CA PHE A 71 1.46 -7.74 -0.39
C PHE A 71 1.55 -6.60 0.63
N GLY A 72 2.63 -6.56 1.41
CA GLY A 72 2.91 -5.44 2.31
C GLY A 72 3.20 -4.17 1.52
N GLN A 73 4.00 -4.32 0.47
CA GLN A 73 4.36 -3.26 -0.46
C GLN A 73 3.14 -2.75 -1.23
N ALA A 74 2.37 -3.61 -1.92
CA ALA A 74 1.15 -3.22 -2.63
C ALA A 74 0.17 -2.43 -1.75
N GLY A 75 -0.06 -2.88 -0.51
CA GLY A 75 -0.90 -2.15 0.44
C GLY A 75 -0.31 -0.83 0.93
N ALA A 76 1.02 -0.70 0.98
CA ALA A 76 1.69 0.57 1.24
C ALA A 76 1.52 1.52 0.05
N ILE A 77 1.74 1.06 -1.17
CA ILE A 77 1.56 1.85 -2.40
C ILE A 77 0.13 2.39 -2.48
N ARG A 78 -0.87 1.53 -2.26
CA ARG A 78 -2.30 1.91 -2.21
C ARG A 78 -2.55 3.10 -1.29
N HIS A 79 -1.98 3.05 -0.08
CA HIS A 79 -2.11 4.13 0.90
C HIS A 79 -1.37 5.40 0.46
N GLY A 80 -0.22 5.26 -0.21
CA GLY A 80 0.51 6.39 -0.79
C GLY A 80 -0.29 7.08 -1.90
N ILE A 81 -0.84 6.32 -2.86
CA ILE A 81 -1.68 6.85 -3.94
C ILE A 81 -2.89 7.60 -3.37
N THR A 82 -3.55 7.03 -2.35
CA THR A 82 -4.68 7.68 -1.68
C THR A 82 -4.31 9.06 -1.13
N ARG A 83 -3.11 9.20 -0.53
CA ARG A 83 -2.64 10.51 -0.02
C ARG A 83 -2.32 11.49 -1.14
N ALA A 84 -1.73 11.01 -2.23
CA ALA A 84 -1.46 11.85 -3.39
C ALA A 84 -2.75 12.35 -4.06
N LEU A 85 -3.79 11.49 -4.14
CA LEU A 85 -5.12 11.87 -4.63
C LEU A 85 -5.80 12.91 -3.72
N MET A 86 -5.63 12.80 -2.40
CA MET A 86 -6.14 13.81 -1.47
C MET A 86 -5.42 15.17 -1.58
N GLU A 87 -4.14 15.17 -1.98
CA GLU A 87 -3.40 16.41 -2.25
C GLU A 87 -3.79 17.03 -3.60
N TYR A 88 -4.21 16.20 -4.56
CA TYR A 88 -4.78 16.66 -5.83
C TYR A 88 -6.15 17.31 -5.64
N ASP A 89 -7.07 16.62 -4.96
CA ASP A 89 -8.42 17.12 -4.68
C ASP A 89 -8.89 16.64 -3.30
N GLU A 90 -9.13 17.60 -2.40
CA GLU A 90 -9.61 17.31 -1.05
C GLU A 90 -11.07 16.80 -1.05
N SER A 91 -11.84 17.09 -2.11
CA SER A 91 -13.24 16.65 -2.24
C SER A 91 -13.38 15.13 -2.29
N LEU A 92 -12.34 14.40 -2.69
CA LEU A 92 -12.31 12.94 -2.80
C LEU A 92 -12.18 12.23 -1.44
N ARG A 93 -11.83 12.97 -0.38
CA ARG A 93 -11.56 12.42 0.95
C ARG A 93 -12.72 11.64 1.55
N PRO A 94 -14.00 12.08 1.49
CA PRO A 94 -15.13 11.32 2.04
C PRO A 94 -15.30 9.96 1.36
N THR A 95 -15.23 9.91 0.03
CA THR A 95 -15.36 8.67 -0.77
C THR A 95 -14.22 7.69 -0.46
N LEU A 96 -12.98 8.18 -0.43
CA LEU A 96 -11.79 7.38 -0.09
C LEU A 96 -11.82 6.88 1.37
N ARG A 97 -12.41 7.66 2.28
CA ARG A 97 -12.58 7.29 3.69
C ARG A 97 -13.64 6.21 3.85
N GLN A 98 -14.76 6.31 3.13
CA GLN A 98 -15.82 5.31 3.12
C GLN A 98 -15.30 3.96 2.60
N ALA A 99 -14.45 3.97 1.58
CA ALA A 99 -13.76 2.79 1.06
C ALA A 99 -12.64 2.25 1.98
N GLY A 100 -12.26 2.99 3.03
CA GLY A 100 -11.27 2.57 4.02
C GLY A 100 -9.80 2.69 3.58
N TYR A 101 -9.49 3.50 2.56
CA TYR A 101 -8.12 3.64 2.04
C TYR A 101 -7.27 4.69 2.77
N VAL A 102 -7.93 5.62 3.46
CA VAL A 102 -7.29 6.73 4.20
C VAL A 102 -6.63 6.28 5.49
N THR A 103 -7.13 5.23 6.16
CA THR A 103 -6.58 4.80 7.45
C THR A 103 -5.40 3.87 7.26
N ARG A 104 -4.28 4.16 7.93
CA ARG A 104 -3.12 3.27 7.94
C ARG A 104 -3.41 2.00 8.75
N ASP A 105 -3.16 0.82 8.17
CA ASP A 105 -3.19 -0.45 8.90
C ASP A 105 -2.03 -0.52 9.91
N ALA A 106 -2.37 -0.44 11.20
CA ALA A 106 -1.41 -0.45 12.30
C ALA A 106 -0.91 -1.85 12.67
N ARG A 107 -1.49 -2.93 12.11
CA ARG A 107 -1.12 -4.30 12.46
C ARG A 107 0.34 -4.58 12.14
N SER A 108 1.04 -5.14 13.11
CA SER A 108 2.44 -5.56 13.02
C SER A 108 2.59 -6.98 13.56
N VAL A 109 3.78 -7.58 13.35
CA VAL A 109 4.08 -8.89 13.92
C VAL A 109 4.19 -8.75 15.43
N GLU A 110 3.37 -9.47 16.18
CA GLU A 110 3.43 -9.47 17.65
C GLU A 110 4.79 -9.99 18.13
N ARG A 111 5.37 -9.31 19.11
CA ARG A 111 6.66 -9.70 19.72
C ARG A 111 6.57 -11.11 20.33
N LYS A 112 7.65 -11.88 20.20
CA LYS A 112 7.82 -13.15 20.92
C LYS A 112 7.97 -12.90 22.43
N LYS A 113 7.12 -13.53 23.23
CA LYS A 113 7.18 -13.50 24.70
C LYS A 113 8.08 -14.64 25.21
N VAL A 114 8.80 -14.40 26.31
CA VAL A 114 9.66 -15.41 26.94
C VAL A 114 8.80 -16.57 27.43
N GLY A 115 9.31 -17.80 27.32
CA GLY A 115 8.57 -19.02 27.68
C GLY A 115 7.59 -19.55 26.62
N LEU A 116 7.33 -18.81 25.54
CA LEU A 116 6.48 -19.26 24.43
C LEU A 116 7.32 -19.67 23.21
N ARG A 117 6.80 -20.63 22.42
CA ARG A 117 7.44 -21.09 21.17
C ARG A 117 7.32 -20.05 20.05
N LYS A 118 6.22 -19.30 20.01
CA LYS A 118 5.97 -18.14 19.11
C LYS A 118 5.32 -17.00 19.91
N ALA A 119 4.78 -15.96 19.25
CA ALA A 119 4.11 -14.85 19.93
C ALA A 119 3.03 -15.30 20.94
N ARG A 120 2.25 -16.34 20.60
CA ARG A 120 1.20 -16.91 21.47
C ARG A 120 1.27 -18.43 21.66
N LYS A 121 2.02 -19.15 20.82
CA LYS A 121 2.05 -20.62 20.84
C LYS A 121 2.74 -21.13 22.11
N LYS A 122 1.96 -21.73 23.01
CA LYS A 122 2.46 -22.43 24.20
C LYS A 122 3.10 -23.76 23.82
N PRO A 123 4.10 -24.25 24.57
CA PRO A 123 4.55 -25.64 24.45
C PRO A 123 3.40 -26.60 24.84
N GLN A 124 3.44 -27.82 24.31
CA GLN A 124 2.53 -28.88 24.74
C GLN A 124 2.82 -29.24 26.21
N PHE A 125 1.77 -29.47 27.00
CA PHE A 125 1.90 -29.90 28.39
C PHE A 125 1.11 -31.20 28.60
N SER A 126 1.64 -32.11 29.40
CA SER A 126 0.94 -33.33 29.84
C SER A 126 0.32 -33.08 31.20
N LYS A 127 -0.98 -33.36 31.34
CA LYS A 127 -1.64 -33.42 32.66
C LYS A 127 -1.20 -34.71 33.37
N ARG A 128 -1.07 -34.63 34.69
CA ARG A 128 -0.93 -35.79 35.57
C ARG A 128 -2.29 -36.12 36.16
#